data_AF-A0A8C3AWW8-F1
#
_entry.id   AF-A0A8C3AWW8-F1
#
_cell.length_a   1.000
_cell.length_b   1.000
_cell.length_c   1.000
_cell.angle_alpha   90.00
_cell.angle_beta   90.00
_cell.angle_gamma   90.00
#
_symmetry.space_group_name_H-M   'P 1'
#
loop_
_entity.id
_entity.type
_entity.pdbx_description
1 polymer ?
#
loop_
_entity_poly.entity_id
_entity_poly.type
_entity_poly.pdbx_seq_one_letter_code
_entity_poly.pdbx_strand_id
1 'polypeptide(L)'
;LQLLLLLSYIYIYLFCLCSPLQNAEVSVFEVNIRFVGGLLSAYYLSGKEVYRRKAVELGEKLLPAFKTPTGIPWALLNLKSGIGRNWPWASGGSSILAEYGTLHLEFMHLSKLSGNPDFAQKVMNIRKVLNRLDKPQGLYPNYLNPNSGQWGQHHVSVGGLGDSFYEYLLKAWLMSDKTDEEGKKMYYDALQAIETNLMRKSSSGLTYIAEWKGGLLEHKMGHLTCFAGGMIALGADGAPGDKTGHQMEQAAEIARTCHESYARTALKLGPEAFRFDGGVEAIATRQNEKYFILRPEVIETYMYMWRFTHDPKYREWGWEAVQALEQHCKVEGGYSGVRDVYASTPNHDDVQQSFYLAETLKYLYLLFSDDDHLPFDHWVFNTEAHPLPVIRKEKTDIPNEVE
;
A
#
# COMPACT_ATOMS: atom_id res chain seq x y z
N LEU A 1 8.12 -14.84 -19.02
CA LEU A 1 8.33 -14.74 -17.56
C LEU A 1 7.46 -13.65 -16.91
N GLN A 2 7.41 -12.41 -17.43
CA GLN A 2 6.53 -11.32 -16.95
C GLN A 2 5.04 -11.71 -16.80
N LEU A 3 4.45 -12.34 -17.83
CA LEU A 3 3.08 -12.85 -17.75
C LEU A 3 2.95 -14.03 -16.76
N LEU A 4 4.02 -14.82 -16.55
CA LEU A 4 3.99 -16.02 -15.71
C LEU A 4 4.01 -15.69 -14.22
N LEU A 5 4.66 -14.61 -13.80
CA LEU A 5 4.64 -14.14 -12.41
C LEU A 5 3.31 -13.41 -12.06
N LEU A 6 2.71 -12.72 -13.02
CA LEU A 6 1.41 -12.04 -12.85
C LEU A 6 0.19 -12.98 -12.97
N LEU A 7 0.26 -13.99 -13.84
CA LEU A 7 -0.91 -14.84 -14.17
C LEU A 7 -1.02 -16.13 -13.35
N SER A 8 0.06 -16.58 -12.70
CA SER A 8 0.06 -17.81 -11.92
C SER A 8 -0.95 -17.78 -10.77
N TYR A 9 -1.30 -16.59 -10.25
CA TYR A 9 -2.28 -16.43 -9.18
C TYR A 9 -3.72 -16.20 -9.66
N ILE A 10 -3.90 -15.44 -10.76
CA ILE A 10 -5.24 -15.04 -11.25
C ILE A 10 -6.07 -16.26 -11.68
N TYR A 11 -5.45 -17.28 -12.28
CA TYR A 11 -6.23 -18.43 -12.78
C TYR A 11 -6.71 -19.40 -11.68
N ILE A 12 -5.99 -19.51 -10.56
CA ILE A 12 -6.31 -20.51 -9.52
C ILE A 12 -7.42 -19.99 -8.57
N TYR A 13 -7.39 -18.72 -8.18
CA TYR A 13 -8.38 -18.19 -7.22
C TYR A 13 -9.64 -17.59 -7.87
N LEU A 14 -9.58 -17.11 -9.11
CA LEU A 14 -10.76 -16.56 -9.79
C LEU A 14 -11.84 -17.63 -9.98
N PHE A 15 -11.44 -18.91 -10.06
CA PHE A 15 -12.38 -20.02 -10.11
C PHE A 15 -13.11 -20.24 -8.76
N CYS A 16 -12.48 -19.93 -7.63
CA CYS A 16 -13.11 -20.04 -6.30
C CYS A 16 -14.01 -18.85 -5.96
N LEU A 17 -13.57 -17.61 -6.16
CA LEU A 17 -14.34 -16.42 -5.73
C LEU A 17 -15.49 -16.03 -6.67
N CYS A 18 -15.37 -16.31 -7.97
CA CYS A 18 -16.49 -16.12 -8.90
C CYS A 18 -17.47 -17.30 -8.93
N SER A 19 -17.21 -18.38 -8.18
CA SER A 19 -18.16 -19.48 -8.07
C SER A 19 -19.45 -19.00 -7.36
N PRO A 20 -20.65 -19.24 -7.92
CA PRO A 20 -21.94 -18.84 -7.32
C PRO A 20 -22.26 -19.44 -5.93
N LEU A 21 -21.32 -20.18 -5.33
CA LEU A 21 -21.56 -21.12 -4.24
C LEU A 21 -20.95 -20.72 -2.89
N GLN A 22 -20.10 -19.69 -2.81
CA GLN A 22 -19.51 -19.30 -1.52
C GLN A 22 -20.37 -18.26 -0.78
N ASN A 23 -21.13 -18.75 0.21
CA ASN A 23 -21.79 -17.92 1.22
C ASN A 23 -20.78 -17.57 2.33
N ALA A 24 -19.74 -16.81 1.99
CA ALA A 24 -18.69 -16.41 2.90
C ALA A 24 -18.47 -14.90 2.86
N GLU A 25 -17.99 -14.34 3.97
CA GLU A 25 -17.56 -12.96 4.04
C GLU A 25 -16.14 -12.84 3.51
N VAL A 26 -15.89 -11.77 2.77
CA VAL A 26 -14.56 -11.41 2.28
C VAL A 26 -14.18 -10.02 2.78
N SER A 27 -12.89 -9.76 2.97
CA SER A 27 -12.39 -8.40 3.18
C SER A 27 -12.50 -7.61 1.87
N VAL A 28 -13.21 -6.49 1.91
CA VAL A 28 -13.39 -5.61 0.73
C VAL A 28 -12.05 -5.05 0.28
N PHE A 29 -11.21 -4.64 1.22
CA PHE A 29 -9.87 -4.14 0.96
C PHE A 29 -8.98 -5.19 0.28
N GLU A 30 -8.87 -6.39 0.87
CA GLU A 30 -8.01 -7.45 0.33
C GLU A 30 -8.48 -7.93 -1.04
N VAL A 31 -9.80 -8.05 -1.23
CA VAL A 31 -10.36 -8.42 -2.53
C VAL A 31 -10.11 -7.32 -3.58
N ASN A 32 -10.21 -6.06 -3.19
CA ASN A 32 -9.94 -4.94 -4.08
C ASN A 32 -8.48 -4.93 -4.56
N ILE A 33 -7.52 -4.85 -3.64
CA ILE A 33 -6.11 -4.62 -3.98
C ILE A 33 -5.51 -5.83 -4.72
N ARG A 34 -5.89 -7.06 -4.35
CA ARG A 34 -5.34 -8.29 -4.95
C ARG A 34 -6.07 -8.71 -6.21
N PHE A 35 -7.39 -8.83 -6.15
CA PHE A 35 -8.16 -9.39 -7.26
C PHE A 35 -8.52 -8.34 -8.28
N VAL A 36 -9.15 -7.23 -7.86
CA VAL A 36 -9.51 -6.16 -8.80
C VAL A 36 -8.24 -5.54 -9.38
N GLY A 37 -7.27 -5.16 -8.54
CA GLY A 37 -5.97 -4.62 -8.97
C GLY A 37 -5.21 -5.57 -9.91
N GLY A 38 -5.13 -6.85 -9.56
CA GLY A 38 -4.47 -7.87 -10.37
C GLY A 38 -5.14 -8.10 -11.73
N LEU A 39 -6.47 -8.19 -11.76
CA LEU A 39 -7.24 -8.33 -13.01
C LEU A 39 -7.12 -7.10 -13.90
N LEU A 40 -7.22 -5.90 -13.34
CA LEU A 40 -7.04 -4.64 -14.07
C LEU A 40 -5.65 -4.57 -14.71
N SER A 41 -4.60 -4.87 -13.94
CA SER A 41 -3.23 -4.83 -14.45
C SER A 41 -2.96 -5.91 -15.50
N ALA A 42 -3.47 -7.12 -15.29
CA ALA A 42 -3.40 -8.19 -16.29
C ALA A 42 -4.14 -7.81 -17.59
N TYR A 43 -5.28 -7.12 -17.49
CA TYR A 43 -5.97 -6.58 -18.66
C TYR A 43 -5.11 -5.56 -19.41
N TYR A 44 -4.60 -4.52 -18.73
CA TYR A 44 -3.82 -3.47 -19.39
C TYR A 44 -2.52 -3.98 -20.00
N LEU A 45 -1.87 -4.97 -19.39
CA LEU A 45 -0.63 -5.54 -19.91
C LEU A 45 -0.83 -6.56 -21.03
N SER A 46 -2.00 -7.20 -21.14
CA SER A 46 -2.23 -8.30 -22.09
C SER A 46 -3.29 -8.03 -23.16
N GLY A 47 -4.17 -7.04 -22.97
CA GLY A 47 -5.33 -6.78 -23.81
C GLY A 47 -6.42 -7.86 -23.75
N LYS A 48 -6.32 -8.85 -22.85
CA LYS A 48 -7.30 -9.95 -22.78
C LYS A 48 -8.57 -9.53 -22.04
N GLU A 49 -9.68 -9.43 -22.78
CA GLU A 49 -11.00 -8.99 -22.28
C GLU A 49 -11.56 -9.79 -21.10
N VAL A 50 -11.17 -11.06 -20.93
CA VAL A 50 -11.62 -11.88 -19.80
C VAL A 50 -11.27 -11.22 -18.45
N TYR A 51 -10.10 -10.57 -18.35
CA TYR A 51 -9.66 -9.93 -17.12
C TYR A 51 -10.46 -8.65 -16.85
N ARG A 52 -10.71 -7.81 -17.87
CA ARG A 52 -11.57 -6.63 -17.74
C ARG A 52 -12.97 -7.01 -17.28
N ARG A 53 -13.61 -7.97 -17.96
CA ARG A 53 -14.96 -8.42 -17.60
C ARG A 53 -15.02 -8.90 -16.16
N LYS A 54 -14.05 -9.70 -15.73
CA LYS A 54 -13.99 -10.25 -14.36
C LYS A 54 -13.70 -9.19 -13.31
N ALA A 55 -12.86 -8.19 -13.62
CA ALA A 55 -12.63 -7.05 -12.74
C ALA A 55 -13.93 -6.26 -12.51
N VAL A 56 -14.68 -5.98 -13.58
CA VAL A 56 -15.97 -5.27 -13.50
C VAL A 56 -17.00 -6.08 -12.72
N GLU A 57 -17.19 -7.37 -13.05
CA GLU A 57 -18.10 -8.27 -12.31
C GLU A 57 -17.79 -8.29 -10.81
N LEU A 58 -16.51 -8.32 -10.43
CA LEU A 58 -16.11 -8.31 -9.02
C LEU A 58 -16.34 -6.95 -8.38
N GLY A 59 -16.01 -5.86 -9.07
CA GLY A 59 -16.30 -4.50 -8.62
C GLY A 59 -17.78 -4.29 -8.31
N GLU A 60 -18.67 -4.74 -9.20
CA GLU A 60 -20.13 -4.66 -9.01
C GLU A 60 -20.57 -5.39 -7.73
N LYS A 61 -19.97 -6.55 -7.44
CA LYS A 61 -20.24 -7.31 -6.22
C LYS A 61 -19.74 -6.63 -4.94
N LEU A 62 -18.79 -5.69 -5.03
CA LEU A 62 -18.28 -4.93 -3.88
C LEU A 62 -19.10 -3.67 -3.59
N LEU A 63 -19.91 -3.17 -4.55
CA LEU A 63 -20.75 -1.98 -4.37
C LEU A 63 -21.68 -2.01 -3.13
N PRO A 64 -22.24 -3.16 -2.71
CA PRO A 64 -23.04 -3.22 -1.49
C PRO A 64 -22.27 -2.87 -0.21
N ALA A 65 -20.93 -2.95 -0.19
CA ALA A 65 -20.13 -2.55 0.98
C ALA A 65 -20.36 -1.08 1.36
N PHE A 66 -20.67 -0.22 0.39
CA PHE A 66 -20.91 1.22 0.57
C PHE A 66 -22.34 1.54 1.03
N LYS A 67 -23.19 0.54 1.28
CA LYS A 67 -24.55 0.72 1.80
C LYS A 67 -24.51 0.99 3.31
N THR A 68 -23.94 2.13 3.67
CA THR A 68 -23.88 2.68 5.03
C THR A 68 -24.45 4.09 5.04
N PRO A 69 -24.91 4.62 6.19
CA PRO A 69 -25.46 5.97 6.25
C PRO A 69 -24.53 7.07 5.71
N THR A 70 -23.22 6.89 5.88
CA THR A 70 -22.20 7.86 5.43
C THR A 70 -21.65 7.55 4.03
N GLY A 71 -21.85 6.34 3.54
CA GLY A 71 -21.20 5.80 2.34
C GLY A 71 -19.73 5.38 2.56
N ILE A 72 -19.23 5.38 3.80
CA ILE A 72 -17.96 4.73 4.15
C ILE A 72 -18.19 3.23 4.17
N PRO A 73 -17.38 2.43 3.45
CA PRO A 73 -17.67 1.01 3.26
C PRO A 73 -17.48 0.19 4.53
N TRP A 74 -18.24 -0.91 4.60
CA TRP A 74 -17.96 -2.02 5.51
C TRP A 74 -16.64 -2.71 5.17
N ALA A 75 -15.93 -3.18 6.19
CA ALA A 75 -14.69 -3.96 6.02
C ALA A 75 -14.95 -5.35 5.41
N LEU A 76 -15.98 -6.04 5.90
CA LEU A 76 -16.37 -7.39 5.50
C LEU A 76 -17.66 -7.35 4.69
N LEU A 77 -17.71 -8.10 3.60
CA LEU A 77 -18.88 -8.22 2.75
C LEU A 77 -19.15 -9.67 2.38
N ASN A 78 -20.40 -10.12 2.53
CA ASN A 78 -20.84 -11.36 1.90
C ASN A 78 -21.23 -11.09 0.44
N LEU A 79 -20.47 -11.61 -0.51
CA LEU A 79 -20.66 -11.35 -1.94
C LEU A 79 -21.98 -11.90 -2.51
N LYS A 80 -22.64 -12.83 -1.81
CA LYS A 80 -23.91 -13.42 -2.23
C LYS A 80 -25.11 -12.66 -1.69
N SER A 81 -25.12 -12.34 -0.39
CA SER A 81 -26.25 -11.63 0.24
C SER A 81 -26.14 -10.11 0.13
N GLY A 82 -24.93 -9.57 -0.11
CA GLY A 82 -24.66 -8.14 -0.09
C GLY A 82 -24.70 -7.52 1.32
N ILE A 83 -24.75 -8.33 2.37
CA ILE A 83 -24.71 -7.88 3.77
C ILE A 83 -23.25 -7.65 4.16
N GLY A 84 -22.95 -6.47 4.70
CA GLY A 84 -21.63 -6.10 5.18
C GLY A 84 -21.61 -5.77 6.67
N ARG A 85 -20.42 -5.87 7.27
CA ARG A 85 -20.13 -5.51 8.66
C ARG A 85 -18.67 -5.11 8.83
N ASN A 86 -18.33 -4.47 9.94
CA ASN A 86 -16.94 -4.22 10.31
C ASN A 86 -16.32 -5.36 11.14
N TRP A 87 -15.01 -5.29 11.33
CA TRP A 87 -14.27 -6.23 12.17
C TRP A 87 -14.80 -6.21 13.61
N PRO A 88 -14.97 -7.37 14.26
CA PRO A 88 -15.51 -7.43 15.63
C PRO A 88 -14.67 -6.68 16.66
N TRP A 89 -13.37 -6.60 16.44
CA TRP A 89 -12.41 -5.94 17.33
C TRP A 89 -12.21 -4.45 17.02
N ALA A 90 -12.74 -3.94 15.90
CA ALA A 90 -12.53 -2.56 15.51
C ALA A 90 -13.21 -1.61 16.50
N SER A 91 -12.47 -0.57 16.90
CA SER A 91 -12.89 0.42 17.89
C SER A 91 -14.29 0.96 17.57
N GLY A 92 -15.29 0.66 18.41
CA GLY A 92 -16.65 1.17 18.27
C GLY A 92 -17.35 0.74 16.98
N GLY A 93 -16.97 -0.40 16.40
CA GLY A 93 -17.52 -0.89 15.13
C GLY A 93 -17.12 -0.01 13.93
N SER A 94 -16.01 0.71 14.02
CA SER A 94 -15.50 1.58 12.95
C SER A 94 -14.89 0.81 11.79
N SER A 95 -14.87 1.47 10.63
CA SER A 95 -14.12 1.04 9.45
C SER A 95 -12.66 1.52 9.58
N ILE A 96 -11.73 0.80 8.95
CA ILE A 96 -10.28 1.06 9.06
C ILE A 96 -9.81 2.01 7.95
N LEU A 97 -8.99 3.01 8.30
CA LEU A 97 -8.52 4.06 7.39
C LEU A 97 -7.85 3.52 6.13
N ALA A 98 -6.86 2.63 6.26
CA ALA A 98 -6.22 2.00 5.11
C ALA A 98 -7.23 1.20 4.27
N GLU A 99 -8.17 0.48 4.90
CA GLU A 99 -9.10 -0.37 4.14
C GLU A 99 -10.02 0.43 3.22
N TYR A 100 -10.70 1.46 3.74
CA TYR A 100 -11.58 2.28 2.90
C TYR A 100 -10.81 3.32 2.06
N GLY A 101 -9.63 3.73 2.53
CA GLY A 101 -8.77 4.69 1.83
C GLY A 101 -8.13 4.12 0.56
N THR A 102 -8.02 2.80 0.48
CA THR A 102 -7.24 2.09 -0.55
C THR A 102 -8.13 1.36 -1.55
N LEU A 103 -9.18 2.04 -1.97
CA LEU A 103 -10.10 1.60 -3.03
C LEU A 103 -10.03 2.52 -4.27
N HIS A 104 -9.38 3.68 -4.13
CA HIS A 104 -9.50 4.80 -5.06
C HIS A 104 -8.99 4.44 -6.46
N LEU A 105 -7.78 3.88 -6.57
CA LEU A 105 -7.16 3.62 -7.88
C LEU A 105 -7.97 2.61 -8.70
N GLU A 106 -8.33 1.49 -8.09
CA GLU A 106 -9.08 0.42 -8.75
C GLU A 106 -10.47 0.89 -9.17
N PHE A 107 -11.18 1.61 -8.30
CA PHE A 107 -12.55 2.08 -8.59
C PHE A 107 -12.59 3.15 -9.68
N MET A 108 -11.56 3.99 -9.78
CA MET A 108 -11.42 4.93 -10.90
C MET A 108 -11.22 4.19 -12.23
N HIS A 109 -10.38 3.16 -12.25
CA HIS A 109 -10.21 2.31 -13.44
C HIS A 109 -11.45 1.48 -13.76
N LEU A 110 -12.16 0.96 -12.76
CA LEU A 110 -13.44 0.27 -12.96
C LEU A 110 -14.47 1.19 -13.63
N SER A 111 -14.57 2.44 -13.20
CA SER A 111 -15.45 3.42 -13.84
C SER A 111 -15.07 3.65 -15.29
N LYS A 112 -13.78 3.89 -15.56
CA LYS A 112 -13.26 4.11 -16.91
C LYS A 112 -13.54 2.93 -17.84
N LEU A 113 -13.34 1.70 -17.38
CA LEU A 113 -13.48 0.51 -18.22
C LEU A 113 -14.93 0.04 -18.38
N SER A 114 -15.80 0.29 -17.40
CA SER A 114 -17.21 -0.12 -17.47
C SER A 114 -18.12 0.96 -18.06
N GLY A 115 -17.71 2.23 -18.00
CA GLY A 115 -18.59 3.38 -18.24
C GLY A 115 -19.57 3.65 -17.11
N ASN A 116 -19.56 2.85 -16.02
CA ASN A 116 -20.41 3.05 -14.86
C ASN A 116 -19.74 4.04 -13.89
N PRO A 117 -20.30 5.25 -13.70
CA PRO A 117 -19.70 6.26 -12.82
C PRO A 117 -19.84 5.93 -11.33
N ASP A 118 -20.66 4.95 -10.96
CA ASP A 118 -20.93 4.63 -9.55
C ASP A 118 -19.65 4.27 -8.78
N PHE A 119 -18.70 3.56 -9.40
CA PHE A 119 -17.44 3.19 -8.73
C PHE A 119 -16.66 4.45 -8.30
N ALA A 120 -16.42 5.38 -9.22
CA ALA A 120 -15.72 6.63 -8.95
C ALA A 120 -16.50 7.45 -7.91
N GLN A 121 -17.82 7.53 -8.04
CA GLN A 121 -18.66 8.26 -7.08
C GLN A 121 -18.53 7.70 -5.65
N LYS A 122 -18.39 6.38 -5.48
CA LYS A 122 -18.19 5.78 -4.15
C LYS A 122 -16.90 6.25 -3.49
N VAL A 123 -15.77 6.18 -4.19
CA VAL A 123 -14.47 6.58 -3.62
C VAL A 123 -14.32 8.10 -3.50
N MET A 124 -14.96 8.88 -4.35
CA MET A 124 -15.07 10.33 -4.19
C MET A 124 -15.95 10.73 -3.00
N ASN A 125 -16.98 9.93 -2.66
CA ASN A 125 -17.76 10.17 -1.45
C ASN A 125 -16.91 9.97 -0.17
N ILE A 126 -15.97 9.02 -0.16
CA ILE A 126 -15.04 8.85 0.97
C ILE A 126 -14.24 10.14 1.19
N ARG A 127 -13.69 10.74 0.13
CA ARG A 127 -12.96 12.01 0.23
C ARG A 127 -13.85 13.13 0.80
N LYS A 128 -15.10 13.24 0.33
CA LYS A 128 -16.08 14.21 0.86
C LYS A 128 -16.33 14.04 2.36
N VAL A 129 -16.44 12.82 2.85
CA VAL A 129 -16.61 12.55 4.29
C VAL A 129 -15.36 12.97 5.06
N LEU A 130 -14.17 12.54 4.62
CA LEU A 130 -12.90 12.87 5.27
C LEU A 130 -12.60 14.38 5.29
N ASN A 131 -12.96 15.10 4.23
CA ASN A 131 -12.73 16.55 4.12
C ASN A 131 -13.62 17.39 5.04
N ARG A 132 -14.74 16.85 5.51
CA ARG A 132 -15.63 17.53 6.48
C ARG A 132 -15.19 17.35 7.92
N LEU A 133 -14.29 16.41 8.20
CA LEU A 133 -13.83 16.11 9.54
C LEU A 133 -12.61 16.95 9.90
N ASP A 134 -12.61 17.46 11.12
CA ASP A 134 -11.41 18.00 11.75
C ASP A 134 -10.43 16.86 11.99
N LYS A 135 -9.18 17.06 11.56
CA LYS A 135 -8.09 16.10 11.75
C LYS A 135 -7.30 16.50 12.99
N PRO A 136 -7.29 15.71 14.07
CA PRO A 136 -6.55 16.06 15.28
C PRO A 136 -5.06 16.24 14.97
N GLN A 137 -4.53 17.44 15.18
CA GLN A 137 -3.14 17.81 14.83
C GLN A 137 -2.79 17.61 13.34
N GLY A 138 -3.79 17.64 12.45
CA GLY A 138 -3.63 17.33 11.03
C GLY A 138 -3.48 15.83 10.72
N LEU A 139 -3.55 14.96 11.74
CA LEU A 139 -3.42 13.51 11.60
C LEU A 139 -4.76 12.84 11.36
N TYR A 140 -4.73 11.70 10.65
CA TYR A 140 -5.92 10.90 10.35
C TYR A 140 -6.00 9.72 11.33
N PRO A 141 -7.00 9.68 12.24
CA PRO A 141 -7.27 8.50 13.03
C PRO A 141 -7.58 7.29 12.15
N ASN A 142 -7.04 6.14 12.54
CA ASN A 142 -7.17 4.89 11.80
C ASN A 142 -8.59 4.28 11.83
N TYR A 143 -9.52 4.89 12.58
CA TYR A 143 -10.87 4.38 12.80
C TYR A 143 -11.91 5.45 12.50
N LEU A 144 -12.86 5.18 11.61
CA LEU A 144 -13.99 6.07 11.31
C LEU A 144 -15.29 5.27 11.32
N ASN A 145 -16.28 5.72 12.08
CA ASN A 145 -17.54 5.01 12.22
C ASN A 145 -18.43 5.22 10.98
N PRO A 146 -18.83 4.16 10.24
CA PRO A 146 -19.56 4.30 8.99
C PRO A 146 -21.04 4.72 9.17
N ASN A 147 -21.56 4.70 10.40
CA ASN A 147 -22.92 5.16 10.69
C ASN A 147 -22.97 6.63 11.07
N SER A 148 -22.08 7.11 11.94
CA SER A 148 -22.05 8.50 12.39
C SER A 148 -21.14 9.41 11.56
N GLY A 149 -20.19 8.84 10.83
CA GLY A 149 -19.19 9.58 10.07
C GLY A 149 -18.17 10.30 10.95
N GLN A 150 -18.02 9.89 12.21
CA GLN A 150 -17.10 10.48 13.17
C GLN A 150 -15.90 9.56 13.44
N TRP A 151 -14.80 10.16 13.89
CA TRP A 151 -13.63 9.39 14.33
C TRP A 151 -13.94 8.47 15.50
N GLY A 152 -13.31 7.30 15.49
CA GLY A 152 -13.25 6.39 16.64
C GLY A 152 -12.10 6.77 17.58
N GLN A 153 -11.38 5.77 18.09
CA GLN A 153 -10.16 6.02 18.84
C GLN A 153 -9.13 6.79 18.00
N HIS A 154 -8.49 7.78 18.63
CA HIS A 154 -7.46 8.62 18.03
C HIS A 154 -6.10 7.89 18.01
N HIS A 155 -6.05 6.74 17.33
CA HIS A 155 -4.81 6.03 17.01
C HIS A 155 -4.41 6.36 15.58
N VAL A 156 -3.16 6.72 15.37
CA VAL A 156 -2.60 7.12 14.08
C VAL A 156 -1.33 6.32 13.85
N SER A 157 -1.21 5.76 12.65
CA SER A 157 0.00 5.09 12.19
C SER A 157 0.17 5.30 10.69
N VAL A 158 1.42 5.35 10.24
CA VAL A 158 1.80 5.25 8.81
C VAL A 158 2.25 3.81 8.49
N GLY A 159 2.10 2.88 9.42
CA GLY A 159 2.10 1.44 9.13
C GLY A 159 0.67 0.90 9.08
N GLY A 160 0.50 -0.35 9.49
CA GLY A 160 -0.79 -1.04 9.42
C GLY A 160 -1.97 -0.24 9.96
N LEU A 161 -3.12 -0.40 9.29
CA LEU A 161 -4.38 0.32 9.49
C LEU A 161 -4.43 1.75 8.93
N GLY A 162 -3.30 2.33 8.50
CA GLY A 162 -3.26 3.70 7.96
C GLY A 162 -2.39 3.90 6.72
N ASP A 163 -1.26 3.21 6.61
CA ASP A 163 -0.30 3.18 5.49
C ASP A 163 -0.87 3.53 4.10
N SER A 164 -1.58 2.61 3.46
CA SER A 164 -1.92 2.70 2.04
C SER A 164 -2.99 3.75 1.72
N PHE A 165 -3.65 4.32 2.73
CA PHE A 165 -4.47 5.52 2.55
C PHE A 165 -3.61 6.70 2.10
N TYR A 166 -2.48 6.96 2.77
CA TYR A 166 -1.58 8.06 2.42
C TYR A 166 -0.95 7.83 1.05
N GLU A 167 -0.59 6.58 0.77
CA GLU A 167 -0.10 6.12 -0.53
C GLU A 167 -1.07 6.48 -1.66
N TYR A 168 -2.36 6.17 -1.46
CA TYR A 168 -3.40 6.39 -2.49
C TYR A 168 -3.79 7.85 -2.65
N LEU A 169 -3.53 8.73 -1.68
CA LEU A 169 -3.67 10.18 -1.91
C LEU A 169 -2.68 10.67 -2.96
N LEU A 170 -1.39 10.31 -2.83
CA LEU A 170 -0.35 10.64 -3.80
C LEU A 170 -0.61 9.96 -5.14
N LYS A 171 -0.85 8.65 -5.11
CA LYS A 171 -1.00 7.85 -6.32
C LYS A 171 -2.27 8.21 -7.10
N ALA A 172 -3.34 8.66 -6.46
CA ALA A 172 -4.53 9.18 -7.15
C ALA A 172 -4.19 10.43 -7.98
N TRP A 173 -3.43 11.36 -7.40
CA TRP A 173 -2.93 12.54 -8.12
C TRP A 173 -2.09 12.15 -9.33
N LEU A 174 -1.09 11.27 -9.15
CA LEU A 174 -0.24 10.81 -10.25
C LEU A 174 -1.04 10.07 -11.34
N MET A 175 -1.93 9.15 -10.96
CA MET A 175 -2.73 8.35 -11.88
C MET A 175 -3.74 9.20 -12.67
N SER A 176 -4.18 10.32 -12.10
CA SER A 176 -5.09 11.27 -12.77
C SER A 176 -4.39 12.20 -13.75
N ASP A 177 -3.15 11.91 -14.17
CA ASP A 177 -2.33 12.81 -15.00
C ASP A 177 -2.12 14.16 -14.31
N LYS A 178 -1.85 14.09 -13.00
CA LYS A 178 -1.67 15.24 -12.09
C LYS A 178 -2.90 16.19 -12.02
N THR A 179 -4.12 15.71 -12.29
CA THR A 179 -5.35 16.55 -12.26
C THR A 179 -6.16 16.49 -10.95
N ASP A 180 -6.01 15.45 -10.12
CA ASP A 180 -6.62 15.37 -8.78
C ASP A 180 -5.85 16.24 -7.76
N GLU A 181 -6.06 17.55 -7.85
CA GLU A 181 -5.50 18.54 -6.92
C GLU A 181 -6.02 18.37 -5.48
N GLU A 182 -7.21 17.77 -5.29
CA GLU A 182 -7.71 17.43 -3.95
C GLU A 182 -6.84 16.35 -3.31
N GLY A 183 -6.57 15.25 -4.04
CA GLY A 183 -5.64 14.20 -3.61
C GLY A 183 -4.24 14.72 -3.32
N LYS A 184 -3.72 15.57 -4.20
CA LYS A 184 -2.42 16.24 -4.01
C LYS A 184 -2.38 17.03 -2.71
N LYS A 185 -3.38 17.89 -2.48
CA LYS A 185 -3.45 18.72 -1.28
C LYS A 185 -3.56 17.86 -0.02
N MET A 186 -4.45 16.86 -0.01
CA MET A 186 -4.63 15.97 1.13
C MET A 186 -3.33 15.21 1.46
N TYR A 187 -2.58 14.76 0.45
CA TYR A 187 -1.30 14.09 0.64
C TYR A 187 -0.27 15.00 1.31
N TYR A 188 0.00 16.19 0.77
CA TYR A 188 1.04 17.07 1.33
C TYR A 188 0.66 17.64 2.69
N ASP A 189 -0.61 17.95 2.93
CA ASP A 189 -1.10 18.34 4.26
C ASP A 189 -0.86 17.20 5.28
N ALA A 190 -1.17 15.95 4.89
CA ALA A 190 -0.94 14.77 5.74
C ALA A 190 0.55 14.51 5.98
N LEU A 191 1.39 14.57 4.93
CA LEU A 191 2.83 14.36 5.04
C LEU A 191 3.48 15.39 5.97
N GLN A 192 3.07 16.66 5.89
CA GLN A 192 3.56 17.70 6.80
C GLN A 192 3.17 17.43 8.26
N ALA A 193 1.96 16.93 8.50
CA ALA A 193 1.51 16.54 9.83
C ALA A 193 2.26 15.30 10.36
N ILE A 194 2.53 14.31 9.50
CA ILE A 194 3.33 13.12 9.83
C ILE A 194 4.76 13.54 10.19
N GLU A 195 5.39 14.39 9.39
CA GLU A 195 6.73 14.90 9.65
C GLU A 195 6.80 15.59 11.02
N THR A 196 5.85 16.47 11.30
CA THR A 196 5.81 17.25 12.54
C THR A 196 5.59 16.34 13.76
N ASN A 197 4.61 15.44 13.67
CA ASN A 197 4.09 14.77 14.84
C ASN A 197 4.66 13.36 15.03
N LEU A 198 5.03 12.63 13.97
CA LEU A 198 5.39 11.20 14.01
C LEU A 198 6.85 10.93 13.64
N MET A 199 7.49 11.72 12.78
CA MET A 199 8.89 11.50 12.40
C MET A 199 9.84 11.93 13.52
N ARG A 200 10.74 11.04 13.94
CA ARG A 200 11.72 11.28 15.00
C ARG A 200 13.09 10.74 14.57
N LYS A 201 14.15 11.25 15.21
CA LYS A 201 15.51 10.70 15.08
C LYS A 201 15.89 9.98 16.37
N SER A 202 16.49 8.81 16.25
CA SER A 202 17.02 8.02 17.38
C SER A 202 18.30 8.64 17.91
N SER A 203 18.84 8.08 19.00
CA SER A 203 20.09 8.57 19.59
C SER A 203 21.30 8.35 18.68
N SER A 204 21.31 7.28 17.88
CA SER A 204 22.31 7.04 16.83
C SER A 204 22.03 7.77 15.51
N GLY A 205 20.95 8.55 15.43
CA GLY A 205 20.58 9.34 14.26
C GLY A 205 19.74 8.60 13.22
N LEU A 206 19.11 7.46 13.54
CA LEU A 206 18.14 6.79 12.65
C LEU A 206 16.83 7.58 12.59
N THR A 207 16.37 7.93 11.40
CA THR A 207 15.05 8.56 11.22
C THR A 207 13.96 7.49 11.16
N TYR A 208 12.94 7.59 12.00
CA TYR A 208 11.82 6.63 12.04
C TYR A 208 10.48 7.33 12.18
N ILE A 209 9.41 6.64 11.79
CA ILE A 209 8.03 7.10 11.93
C ILE A 209 7.38 6.34 13.09
N ALA A 210 7.12 7.05 14.18
CA ALA A 210 6.46 6.49 15.38
C ALA A 210 4.95 6.32 15.17
N GLU A 211 4.32 5.50 16.02
CA GLU A 211 2.87 5.47 16.16
C GLU A 211 2.40 6.53 17.16
N TRP A 212 1.19 7.05 16.98
CA TRP A 212 0.61 8.06 17.87
C TRP A 212 -0.74 7.60 18.41
N LYS A 213 -0.94 7.72 19.73
CA LYS A 213 -2.17 7.32 20.42
C LYS A 213 -2.62 8.42 21.36
N GLY A 214 -3.62 9.20 20.94
CA GLY A 214 -4.28 10.20 21.79
C GLY A 214 -3.35 11.26 22.39
N GLY A 215 -2.25 11.59 21.71
CA GLY A 215 -1.25 12.58 22.16
C GLY A 215 0.10 11.97 22.54
N LEU A 216 0.20 10.65 22.69
CA LEU A 216 1.41 9.96 23.11
C LEU A 216 2.04 9.21 21.93
N LEU A 217 3.36 9.35 21.79
CA LEU A 217 4.13 8.57 20.82
C LEU A 217 4.53 7.22 21.40
N GLU A 218 4.31 6.17 20.62
CA GLU A 218 4.96 4.88 20.81
C GLU A 218 6.14 4.80 19.84
N HIS A 219 7.36 4.77 20.38
CA HIS A 219 8.62 4.78 19.61
C HIS A 219 8.92 3.42 18.97
N LYS A 220 8.02 3.01 18.08
CA LYS A 220 7.99 1.76 17.35
C LYS A 220 7.65 2.04 15.89
N MET A 221 8.32 1.36 14.97
CA MET A 221 8.05 1.41 13.53
C MET A 221 7.87 -0.01 13.00
N GLY A 222 6.92 -0.20 12.10
CA GLY A 222 6.64 -1.51 11.50
C GLY A 222 7.40 -1.71 10.19
N HIS A 223 7.56 -2.97 9.78
CA HIS A 223 7.98 -3.33 8.42
C HIS A 223 7.03 -2.69 7.39
N LEU A 224 5.72 -2.75 7.65
CA LEU A 224 4.70 -2.08 6.84
C LEU A 224 5.03 -0.60 6.61
N THR A 225 5.48 0.13 7.64
CA THR A 225 5.80 1.57 7.54
C THR A 225 6.98 1.87 6.62
N CYS A 226 7.81 0.88 6.29
CA CYS A 226 8.98 1.08 5.43
C CYS A 226 8.64 1.46 3.99
N PHE A 227 7.40 1.23 3.52
CA PHE A 227 6.93 1.68 2.19
C PHE A 227 6.99 3.22 2.06
N ALA A 228 6.91 3.93 3.20
CA ALA A 228 6.84 5.38 3.24
C ALA A 228 8.09 6.04 2.64
N GLY A 229 9.25 5.37 2.64
CA GLY A 229 10.45 5.86 1.95
C GLY A 229 10.20 6.02 0.45
N GLY A 230 9.72 4.97 -0.21
CA GLY A 230 9.34 5.00 -1.62
C GLY A 230 8.20 5.98 -1.92
N MET A 231 7.19 6.04 -1.03
CA MET A 231 6.08 7.00 -1.17
C MET A 231 6.58 8.45 -1.14
N ILE A 232 7.46 8.81 -0.21
CA ILE A 232 7.99 10.18 -0.09
C ILE A 232 8.88 10.51 -1.30
N ALA A 233 9.74 9.58 -1.75
CA ALA A 233 10.56 9.77 -2.94
C ALA A 233 9.70 9.99 -4.20
N LEU A 234 8.65 9.18 -4.37
CA LEU A 234 7.70 9.29 -5.49
C LEU A 234 6.96 10.64 -5.50
N GLY A 235 6.71 11.22 -4.32
CA GLY A 235 6.09 12.54 -4.17
C GLY A 235 7.03 13.73 -4.39
N ALA A 236 8.36 13.53 -4.31
CA ALA A 236 9.30 14.64 -4.18
C ALA A 236 9.28 15.67 -5.33
N ASP A 237 9.08 15.22 -6.58
CA ASP A 237 8.95 16.10 -7.76
C ASP A 237 7.67 16.96 -7.71
N GLY A 238 6.61 16.46 -7.07
CA GLY A 238 5.33 17.14 -6.98
C GLY A 238 5.19 18.10 -5.82
N ALA A 239 6.21 18.19 -4.96
CA ALA A 239 6.15 18.89 -3.70
C ALA A 239 5.89 20.39 -3.89
N PRO A 240 4.99 21.00 -3.09
CA PRO A 240 4.82 22.45 -3.10
C PRO A 240 6.05 23.14 -2.47
N GLY A 241 6.58 24.13 -3.19
CA GLY A 241 7.80 24.85 -2.80
C GLY A 241 9.07 24.06 -3.13
N ASP A 242 10.24 24.65 -2.83
CA ASP A 242 11.55 24.00 -3.04
C ASP A 242 11.84 22.98 -1.93
N LYS A 243 11.02 21.92 -1.87
CA LYS A 243 11.09 20.85 -0.85
C LYS A 243 11.55 19.51 -1.41
N THR A 244 11.80 19.40 -2.70
CA THR A 244 12.21 18.15 -3.37
C THR A 244 13.45 17.55 -2.72
N GLY A 245 14.49 18.35 -2.47
CA GLY A 245 15.71 17.87 -1.81
C GLY A 245 15.46 17.33 -0.40
N HIS A 246 14.66 18.06 0.40
CA HIS A 246 14.27 17.66 1.76
C HIS A 246 13.50 16.33 1.77
N GLN A 247 12.54 16.16 0.88
CA GLN A 247 11.75 14.92 0.79
C GLN A 247 12.60 13.74 0.30
N MET A 248 13.50 13.95 -0.66
CA MET A 248 14.44 12.91 -1.09
C MET A 248 15.42 12.49 0.03
N GLU A 249 15.88 13.44 0.86
CA GLU A 249 16.69 13.14 2.04
C GLU A 249 15.89 12.33 3.07
N GLN A 250 14.65 12.74 3.38
CA GLN A 250 13.76 11.99 4.26
C GLN A 250 13.52 10.57 3.77
N ALA A 251 13.26 10.40 2.47
CA ALA A 251 13.08 9.09 1.85
C ALA A 251 14.33 8.21 1.99
N ALA A 252 15.52 8.77 1.73
CA ALA A 252 16.79 8.07 1.89
C ALA A 252 17.03 7.65 3.36
N GLU A 253 16.69 8.51 4.31
CA GLU A 253 16.82 8.26 5.74
C GLU A 253 15.86 7.17 6.24
N ILE A 254 14.63 7.13 5.75
CA ILE A 254 13.70 6.03 6.03
C ILE A 254 14.22 4.73 5.43
N ALA A 255 14.68 4.74 4.17
CA ALA A 255 15.27 3.58 3.52
C ALA A 255 16.47 3.03 4.32
N ARG A 256 17.33 3.91 4.84
CA ARG A 256 18.47 3.57 5.69
C ARG A 256 18.04 2.94 7.01
N THR A 257 17.07 3.51 7.72
CA THR A 257 16.55 2.92 8.97
C THR A 257 15.93 1.54 8.74
N CYS A 258 15.23 1.35 7.63
CA CYS A 258 14.65 0.06 7.26
C CYS A 258 15.73 -0.97 6.85
N HIS A 259 16.80 -0.54 6.18
CA HIS A 259 17.98 -1.39 5.95
C HIS A 259 18.66 -1.79 7.27
N GLU A 260 18.82 -0.86 8.20
CA GLU A 260 19.38 -1.15 9.53
C GLU A 260 18.54 -2.19 10.30
N SER A 261 17.21 -2.18 10.15
CA SER A 261 16.36 -3.19 10.79
C SER A 261 16.55 -4.59 10.19
N TYR A 262 16.96 -4.71 8.92
CA TYR A 262 17.39 -5.96 8.30
C TYR A 262 18.80 -6.34 8.73
N ALA A 263 19.74 -5.40 8.63
CA ALA A 263 21.16 -5.63 8.89
C ALA A 263 21.45 -6.08 10.33
N ARG A 264 20.63 -5.65 11.29
CA ARG A 264 20.76 -5.97 12.73
C ARG A 264 20.19 -7.33 13.14
N THR A 265 19.62 -8.10 12.21
CA THR A 265 19.11 -9.45 12.51
C THR A 265 20.12 -10.53 12.14
N ALA A 266 19.89 -11.74 12.67
CA ALA A 266 20.73 -12.91 12.35
C ALA A 266 20.48 -13.39 10.92
N LEU A 267 19.21 -13.36 10.47
CA LEU A 267 18.80 -13.84 9.15
C LEU A 267 18.89 -12.78 8.05
N LYS A 268 19.31 -11.55 8.36
CA LYS A 268 19.34 -10.41 7.40
C LYS A 268 17.98 -10.10 6.75
N LEU A 269 16.92 -10.39 7.48
CA LEU A 269 15.52 -10.05 7.19
C LEU A 269 14.99 -9.23 8.36
N GLY A 270 14.22 -8.18 8.09
CA GLY A 270 13.69 -7.29 9.12
C GLY A 270 12.49 -7.88 9.87
N PRO A 271 12.31 -7.57 11.16
CA PRO A 271 11.14 -8.00 11.93
C PRO A 271 9.89 -7.20 11.53
N GLU A 272 8.70 -7.72 11.84
CA GLU A 272 7.41 -7.04 11.62
C GLU A 272 7.34 -5.67 12.31
N ALA A 273 7.94 -5.52 13.50
CA ALA A 273 8.06 -4.24 14.17
C ALA A 273 9.37 -4.13 14.95
N PHE A 274 9.93 -2.93 14.98
CA PHE A 274 11.18 -2.62 15.67
C PHE A 274 11.06 -1.32 16.48
N ARG A 275 11.88 -1.19 17.52
CA ARG A 275 11.77 -0.11 18.52
C ARG A 275 12.99 0.80 18.56
N PHE A 276 12.79 1.96 19.14
CA PHE A 276 13.79 3.02 19.36
C PHE A 276 13.79 3.54 20.80
N ASP A 277 13.26 2.73 21.73
CA ASP A 277 13.21 2.98 23.16
C ASP A 277 13.85 1.81 23.93
N GLY A 278 13.96 1.93 25.26
CA GLY A 278 14.45 0.83 26.10
C GLY A 278 15.92 0.42 25.86
N GLY A 279 16.74 1.32 25.29
CA GLY A 279 18.15 1.07 24.99
C GLY A 279 18.39 0.26 23.72
N VAL A 280 17.35 0.04 22.90
CA VAL A 280 17.48 -0.63 21.61
C VAL A 280 17.12 0.30 20.46
N GLU A 281 17.69 0.05 19.29
CA GLU A 281 17.36 0.78 18.07
C GLU A 281 17.24 -0.19 16.90
N ALA A 282 16.16 -0.05 16.11
CA ALA A 282 15.90 -0.84 14.90
C ALA A 282 15.92 -2.37 15.13
N ILE A 283 15.53 -2.84 16.32
CA ILE A 283 15.30 -4.26 16.61
C ILE A 283 13.97 -4.50 17.32
N ALA A 284 13.41 -5.70 17.16
CA ALA A 284 12.22 -6.14 17.86
C ALA A 284 12.55 -6.66 19.27
N THR A 285 11.74 -6.27 20.25
CA THR A 285 11.88 -6.76 21.64
C THR A 285 10.82 -7.79 22.02
N ARG A 286 9.63 -7.72 21.40
CA ARG A 286 8.53 -8.63 21.69
C ARG A 286 8.58 -9.85 20.78
N GLN A 287 8.41 -11.04 21.35
CA GLN A 287 8.51 -12.30 20.59
C GLN A 287 7.52 -12.38 19.42
N ASN A 288 6.33 -11.81 19.57
CA ASN A 288 5.30 -11.79 18.54
C ASN A 288 5.49 -10.68 17.49
N GLU A 289 6.57 -9.90 17.55
CA GLU A 289 6.92 -8.87 16.56
C GLU A 289 8.18 -9.23 15.76
N LYS A 290 8.85 -10.35 16.09
CA LYS A 290 10.13 -10.80 15.47
C LYS A 290 9.98 -11.55 14.15
N TYR A 291 8.76 -11.78 13.68
CA TYR A 291 8.53 -12.58 12.49
C TYR A 291 8.77 -11.77 11.21
N PHE A 292 8.96 -12.47 10.09
CA PHE A 292 9.00 -11.93 8.74
C PHE A 292 8.18 -12.84 7.82
N ILE A 293 7.11 -12.31 7.22
CA ILE A 293 6.17 -13.09 6.39
C ILE A 293 6.32 -12.83 4.89
N LEU A 294 7.56 -12.64 4.41
CA LEU A 294 7.87 -12.41 2.99
C LEU A 294 7.42 -11.04 2.44
N ARG A 295 7.27 -10.05 3.32
CA ARG A 295 6.74 -8.74 2.99
C ARG A 295 7.65 -7.92 2.04
N PRO A 296 7.07 -7.02 1.21
CA PRO A 296 7.81 -6.29 0.19
C PRO A 296 8.31 -4.90 0.59
N GLU A 297 7.81 -4.26 1.65
CA GLU A 297 7.82 -2.79 1.72
C GLU A 297 9.22 -2.15 1.80
N VAL A 298 10.20 -2.86 2.34
CA VAL A 298 11.61 -2.42 2.34
C VAL A 298 12.20 -2.46 0.94
N ILE A 299 11.96 -3.56 0.20
CA ILE A 299 12.39 -3.75 -1.18
C ILE A 299 11.66 -2.79 -2.13
N GLU A 300 10.37 -2.53 -1.89
CA GLU A 300 9.61 -1.50 -2.61
C GLU A 300 10.31 -0.14 -2.53
N THR A 301 10.66 0.28 -1.31
CA THR A 301 11.40 1.52 -1.09
C THR A 301 12.75 1.52 -1.81
N TYR A 302 13.50 0.41 -1.79
CA TYR A 302 14.76 0.32 -2.54
C TYR A 302 14.56 0.50 -4.06
N MET A 303 13.49 -0.07 -4.61
CA MET A 303 13.15 0.08 -6.04
C MET A 303 12.92 1.55 -6.42
N TYR A 304 12.09 2.26 -5.65
CA TYR A 304 11.87 3.70 -5.89
C TYR A 304 13.16 4.51 -5.70
N MET A 305 13.89 4.27 -4.61
CA MET A 305 15.14 4.99 -4.33
C MET A 305 16.19 4.76 -5.43
N TRP A 306 16.34 3.52 -5.92
CA TRP A 306 17.21 3.21 -7.05
C TRP A 306 16.78 4.00 -8.30
N ARG A 307 15.52 3.95 -8.71
CA ARG A 307 15.07 4.63 -9.93
C ARG A 307 15.22 6.16 -9.88
N PHE A 308 15.01 6.77 -8.73
CA PHE A 308 15.15 8.23 -8.61
C PHE A 308 16.58 8.72 -8.44
N THR A 309 17.49 7.89 -7.91
CA THR A 309 18.85 8.35 -7.53
C THR A 309 19.96 7.67 -8.29
N HIS A 310 19.72 6.45 -8.81
CA HIS A 310 20.73 5.54 -9.35
C HIS A 310 21.91 5.28 -8.39
N ASP A 311 21.72 5.47 -7.08
CA ASP A 311 22.72 5.16 -6.07
C ASP A 311 22.87 3.62 -5.96
N PRO A 312 24.04 3.05 -6.29
CA PRO A 312 24.27 1.60 -6.33
C PRO A 312 23.93 0.87 -5.03
N LYS A 313 24.01 1.55 -3.88
CA LYS A 313 23.74 0.94 -2.57
C LYS A 313 22.34 0.32 -2.48
N TYR A 314 21.34 0.89 -3.18
CA TYR A 314 19.97 0.35 -3.13
C TYR A 314 19.86 -0.99 -3.88
N ARG A 315 20.66 -1.20 -4.93
CA ARG A 315 20.78 -2.51 -5.60
C ARG A 315 21.58 -3.49 -4.74
N GLU A 316 22.64 -3.03 -4.07
CA GLU A 316 23.42 -3.85 -3.14
C GLU A 316 22.52 -4.35 -1.98
N TRP A 317 21.78 -3.46 -1.32
CA TRP A 317 20.83 -3.81 -0.26
C TRP A 317 19.70 -4.73 -0.74
N GLY A 318 19.19 -4.50 -1.95
CA GLY A 318 18.23 -5.42 -2.56
C GLY A 318 18.81 -6.80 -2.82
N TRP A 319 20.09 -6.89 -3.21
CA TRP A 319 20.78 -8.16 -3.43
C TRP A 319 21.06 -8.90 -2.11
N GLU A 320 21.43 -8.18 -1.04
CA GLU A 320 21.52 -8.74 0.31
C GLU A 320 20.20 -9.39 0.73
N ALA A 321 19.07 -8.73 0.48
CA ALA A 321 17.74 -9.27 0.76
C ALA A 321 17.44 -10.53 -0.09
N VAL A 322 17.85 -10.57 -1.36
CA VAL A 322 17.73 -11.79 -2.21
C VAL A 322 18.50 -12.95 -1.59
N GLN A 323 19.75 -12.72 -1.18
CA GLN A 323 20.57 -13.76 -0.57
C GLN A 323 19.95 -14.28 0.72
N ALA A 324 19.42 -13.38 1.56
CA ALA A 324 18.72 -13.74 2.78
C ALA A 324 17.45 -14.57 2.52
N LEU A 325 16.64 -14.18 1.53
CA LEU A 325 15.44 -14.93 1.10
C LEU A 325 15.80 -16.34 0.59
N GLU A 326 16.82 -16.45 -0.27
CA GLU A 326 17.30 -17.74 -0.79
C GLU A 326 17.83 -18.65 0.32
N GLN A 327 18.52 -18.08 1.32
CA GLN A 327 19.16 -18.84 2.40
C GLN A 327 18.17 -19.26 3.49
N HIS A 328 17.17 -18.42 3.80
CA HIS A 328 16.39 -18.57 5.03
C HIS A 328 14.89 -18.73 4.82
N CYS A 329 14.35 -18.38 3.65
CA CYS A 329 12.92 -18.52 3.35
C CYS A 329 12.64 -19.65 2.36
N LYS A 330 13.61 -20.01 1.50
CA LYS A 330 13.47 -21.06 0.51
C LYS A 330 13.36 -22.44 1.15
N VAL A 331 12.35 -23.20 0.74
CA VAL A 331 12.09 -24.59 1.12
C VAL A 331 11.85 -25.42 -0.15
N GLU A 332 11.77 -26.75 -0.03
CA GLU A 332 11.57 -27.63 -1.19
C GLU A 332 10.32 -27.25 -2.03
N GLY A 333 9.24 -26.85 -1.36
CA GLY A 333 7.95 -26.52 -1.99
C GLY A 333 7.73 -25.05 -2.38
N GLY A 334 8.71 -24.16 -2.18
CA GLY A 334 8.54 -22.71 -2.43
C GLY A 334 9.29 -21.85 -1.41
N TYR A 335 8.63 -20.81 -0.89
CA TYR A 335 9.15 -19.91 0.14
C TYR A 335 8.17 -19.80 1.31
N SER A 336 8.68 -19.79 2.53
CA SER A 336 7.89 -19.61 3.75
C SER A 336 8.43 -18.45 4.57
N GLY A 337 7.52 -17.74 5.25
CA GLY A 337 7.89 -16.79 6.29
C GLY A 337 8.64 -17.45 7.45
N VAL A 338 9.27 -16.63 8.28
CA VAL A 338 10.03 -17.06 9.45
C VAL A 338 9.47 -16.40 10.71
N ARG A 339 9.38 -17.15 11.80
CA ARG A 339 8.76 -16.70 13.06
C ARG A 339 9.68 -15.83 13.93
N ASP A 340 10.99 -15.96 13.75
CA ASP A 340 11.98 -15.20 14.50
C ASP A 340 13.22 -14.93 13.63
N VAL A 341 13.39 -13.68 13.19
CA VAL A 341 14.54 -13.25 12.37
C VAL A 341 15.86 -13.14 13.13
N TYR A 342 15.84 -13.31 14.47
CA TYR A 342 17.02 -13.31 15.32
C TYR A 342 17.52 -14.72 15.64
N ALA A 343 16.79 -15.77 15.24
CA ALA A 343 17.22 -17.15 15.43
C ALA A 343 18.40 -17.50 14.50
N SER A 344 19.28 -18.39 14.95
CA SER A 344 20.38 -18.92 14.12
C SER A 344 19.90 -19.88 13.02
N THR A 345 18.74 -20.49 13.21
CA THR A 345 18.08 -21.38 12.25
C THR A 345 16.63 -20.92 12.04
N PRO A 346 16.16 -20.83 10.78
CA PRO A 346 14.80 -20.36 10.50
C PRO A 346 13.75 -21.33 11.05
N ASN A 347 12.73 -20.79 11.71
CA ASN A 347 11.52 -21.49 12.10
C ASN A 347 10.38 -21.04 11.19
N HIS A 348 10.00 -21.89 10.24
CA HIS A 348 9.06 -21.55 9.18
C HIS A 348 7.61 -21.44 9.68
N ASP A 349 6.86 -20.52 9.09
CA ASP A 349 5.42 -20.36 9.37
C ASP A 349 4.52 -21.26 8.51
N ASP A 350 5.10 -21.92 7.50
CA ASP A 350 4.45 -22.78 6.50
C ASP A 350 3.41 -22.04 5.63
N VAL A 351 3.66 -20.76 5.33
CA VAL A 351 2.80 -19.97 4.45
C VAL A 351 3.61 -19.23 3.38
N GLN A 352 3.29 -19.48 2.12
CA GLN A 352 3.72 -18.64 1.00
C GLN A 352 2.64 -17.61 0.68
N GLN A 353 2.87 -16.37 1.08
CA GLN A 353 1.94 -15.28 0.89
C GLN A 353 1.82 -14.89 -0.60
N SER A 354 0.63 -14.50 -1.06
CA SER A 354 0.44 -14.09 -2.47
C SER A 354 1.29 -12.88 -2.85
N PHE A 355 1.44 -11.92 -1.94
CA PHE A 355 2.23 -10.71 -2.12
C PHE A 355 3.72 -11.01 -2.29
N TYR A 356 4.23 -12.18 -1.88
CA TYR A 356 5.61 -12.55 -2.21
C TYR A 356 5.81 -12.60 -3.73
N LEU A 357 4.84 -13.16 -4.45
CA LEU A 357 4.87 -13.23 -5.91
C LEU A 357 4.47 -11.91 -6.55
N ALA A 358 3.42 -11.28 -6.03
CA ALA A 358 2.89 -10.04 -6.61
C ALA A 358 3.85 -8.86 -6.40
N GLU A 359 4.50 -8.77 -5.24
CA GLU A 359 5.21 -7.56 -4.82
C GLU A 359 6.69 -7.83 -4.65
N THR A 360 7.08 -8.68 -3.71
CA THR A 360 8.49 -8.88 -3.32
C THR A 360 9.33 -9.26 -4.53
N LEU A 361 8.93 -10.29 -5.27
CA LEU A 361 9.64 -10.71 -6.49
C LEU A 361 9.54 -9.68 -7.62
N LYS A 362 8.43 -8.94 -7.74
CA LYS A 362 8.25 -7.94 -8.79
C LYS A 362 9.15 -6.72 -8.56
N TYR A 363 9.20 -6.20 -7.34
CA TYR A 363 10.06 -5.06 -7.00
C TYR A 363 11.54 -5.45 -7.06
N LEU A 364 11.93 -6.66 -6.64
CA LEU A 364 13.28 -7.18 -6.88
C LEU A 364 13.61 -7.25 -8.37
N TYR A 365 12.70 -7.79 -9.19
CA TYR A 365 12.91 -7.86 -10.63
C TYR A 365 13.06 -6.47 -11.26
N LEU A 366 12.22 -5.51 -10.86
CA LEU A 366 12.28 -4.13 -11.36
C LEU A 366 13.52 -3.37 -10.87
N LEU A 367 13.98 -3.63 -9.64
CA LEU A 367 15.21 -3.05 -9.09
C LEU A 367 16.43 -3.40 -9.94
N PHE A 368 16.47 -4.60 -10.52
CA PHE A 368 17.54 -5.07 -11.42
C PHE A 368 17.18 -5.00 -12.92
N SER A 369 16.07 -4.35 -13.27
CA SER A 369 15.70 -4.05 -14.66
C SER A 369 16.11 -2.62 -15.04
N ASP A 370 16.03 -2.31 -16.32
CA ASP A 370 16.16 -0.94 -16.83
C ASP A 370 14.90 -0.10 -16.48
N ASP A 371 15.08 1.22 -16.43
CA ASP A 371 14.04 2.17 -16.01
C ASP A 371 12.87 2.28 -17.00
N ASP A 372 13.09 1.93 -18.26
CA ASP A 372 12.07 1.89 -19.31
C ASP A 372 11.10 0.69 -19.15
N HIS A 373 11.39 -0.22 -18.23
CA HIS A 373 10.49 -1.32 -17.91
C HIS A 373 9.45 -0.88 -16.86
N LEU A 374 8.19 -0.67 -17.29
CA LEU A 374 7.11 -0.07 -16.46
C LEU A 374 7.52 1.30 -15.88
N PRO A 375 7.72 2.32 -16.73
CA PRO A 375 8.18 3.64 -16.29
C PRO A 375 7.06 4.42 -15.58
N PHE A 376 7.42 5.25 -14.59
CA PHE A 376 6.47 5.91 -13.68
C PHE A 376 5.64 7.03 -14.32
N ASP A 377 6.04 7.54 -15.47
CA ASP A 377 5.28 8.49 -16.29
C ASP A 377 4.06 7.83 -16.99
N HIS A 378 4.09 6.51 -17.12
CA HIS A 378 3.04 5.72 -17.75
C HIS A 378 2.26 4.84 -16.77
N TRP A 379 2.88 4.43 -15.67
CA TRP A 379 2.34 3.45 -14.74
C TRP A 379 2.37 3.92 -13.28
N VAL A 380 1.27 3.67 -12.58
CA VAL A 380 1.14 3.83 -11.14
C VAL A 380 0.86 2.45 -10.54
N PHE A 381 1.74 1.98 -9.66
CA PHE A 381 1.55 0.72 -8.95
C PHE A 381 0.46 0.88 -7.91
N ASN A 382 -0.54 0.01 -7.88
CA ASN A 382 -1.45 -0.09 -6.74
C ASN A 382 -0.70 -0.62 -5.50
N THR A 383 -1.36 -0.71 -4.34
CA THR A 383 -0.68 -1.10 -3.07
C THR A 383 -0.25 -2.58 -3.03
N GLU A 384 -0.68 -3.42 -3.99
CA GLU A 384 -0.23 -4.81 -4.15
C GLU A 384 0.68 -4.96 -5.40
N ALA A 385 1.44 -3.91 -5.69
CA ALA A 385 2.36 -3.79 -6.82
C ALA A 385 1.75 -4.06 -8.21
N HIS A 386 0.45 -3.93 -8.39
CA HIS A 386 -0.20 -4.13 -9.69
C HIS A 386 -0.16 -2.82 -10.50
N PRO A 387 0.55 -2.75 -11.65
CA PRO A 387 0.72 -1.51 -12.40
C PRO A 387 -0.55 -1.14 -13.18
N LEU A 388 -1.10 0.03 -12.86
CA LEU A 388 -2.25 0.62 -13.52
C LEU A 388 -1.80 1.82 -14.38
N PRO A 389 -2.31 1.99 -15.61
CA PRO A 389 -1.86 3.06 -16.49
C PRO A 389 -2.41 4.42 -16.03
N VAL A 390 -1.64 5.48 -16.24
CA VAL A 390 -2.13 6.86 -16.02
C VAL A 390 -3.39 7.12 -16.87
N ILE A 391 -4.43 7.66 -16.25
CA ILE A 391 -5.66 8.12 -16.90
C ILE A 391 -5.39 9.53 -17.45
N ARG A 392 -4.82 9.58 -18.66
CA ARG A 392 -4.50 10.84 -19.35
C ARG A 392 -5.75 11.68 -19.60
N LYS A 393 -5.58 13.00 -19.52
CA LYS A 393 -6.59 13.96 -19.97
C LYS A 393 -6.85 13.75 -21.45
N GLU A 394 -8.11 13.65 -21.85
CA GLU A 394 -8.44 13.67 -23.28
C GLU A 394 -7.94 14.99 -23.86
N LYS A 395 -7.06 14.93 -24.86
CA LYS A 395 -6.73 16.09 -25.66
C LYS A 395 -7.97 16.44 -26.45
N THR A 396 -8.72 17.44 -25.99
CA THR A 396 -9.67 18.13 -26.86
C THR A 396 -8.84 18.91 -27.88
N ASP A 397 -8.44 18.24 -28.96
CA ASP A 397 -8.02 18.91 -30.19
C ASP A 397 -9.28 19.56 -30.76
N ILE A 398 -9.66 20.73 -30.24
CA ILE A 398 -10.55 21.64 -30.96
C ILE A 398 -9.67 22.21 -32.07
N PRO A 399 -9.92 21.91 -33.35
CA PRO A 399 -9.28 22.64 -34.42
C PRO A 399 -9.70 24.10 -34.23
N ASN A 400 -8.73 25.00 -34.06
CA ASN A 400 -9.01 26.42 -34.20
C ASN A 400 -9.53 26.62 -35.63
N GLU A 401 -10.85 26.62 -35.80
CA GLU A 401 -11.49 27.14 -36.99
C GLU A 401 -11.10 28.61 -37.08
N VAL A 402 -10.36 28.87 -38.16
CA VAL A 402 -10.13 30.13 -38.86
C VAL A 402 -11.20 31.18 -38.55
N GLU A 403 -10.75 32.34 -38.08
CA GLU A 403 -11.29 33.65 -38.49
C GLU A 403 -10.14 34.61 -38.82
#